data_AF-W2ILH6-F1
#
_entry.id   AF-W2ILH6-F1
#
_cell.length_a   1.000
_cell.length_b   1.000
_cell.length_c   1.000
_cell.angle_alpha   90.00
_cell.angle_beta   90.00
_cell.angle_gamma   90.00
#
_symmetry.space_group_name_H-M   'P 1'
#
loop_
_entity.id
_entity.type
_entity.pdbx_description
1 polymer ?
#
loop_
_entity_poly.entity_id
_entity_poly.type
_entity_poly.pdbx_seq_one_letter_code
_entity_poly.pdbx_strand_id
1 'polypeptide(L)'
;AFDVQAILKACPRLDQLYLDNIQIDLDVLMLDVEKGSATIRGLGLTYYNPPVDVVTRFAKKLGDPSSALANGMREVCLSAMSEESVQAFLDMLKANNKLEYLELLVSPALVYRYAAAFRQHHRETLNIERKKLPLRCRLAFLSVVQPVYDIFLHLDSYVIQQIFEFTAINAKRTVCLTSGEMGL
;
A
#
# COMPACT_ATOMS: atom_id res chain seq x y z
N ALA A 1 -17.44 -18.30 -0.81
CA ALA A 1 -16.84 -16.98 -0.59
C ALA A 1 -17.96 -15.97 -0.36
N PHE A 2 -17.75 -15.02 0.54
CA PHE A 2 -18.65 -13.88 0.77
C PHE A 2 -18.61 -12.95 -0.45
N ASP A 3 -19.74 -12.36 -0.80
CA ASP A 3 -19.84 -11.45 -1.94
C ASP A 3 -19.30 -10.06 -1.58
N VAL A 4 -18.08 -9.77 -2.00
CA VAL A 4 -17.43 -8.48 -1.77
C VAL A 4 -18.16 -7.33 -2.49
N GLN A 5 -18.79 -7.59 -3.64
CA GLN A 5 -19.51 -6.56 -4.39
C GLN A 5 -20.78 -6.13 -3.65
N ALA A 6 -21.46 -7.06 -2.99
CA ALA A 6 -22.60 -6.72 -2.13
C ALA A 6 -22.19 -5.79 -0.99
N ILE A 7 -21.04 -6.05 -0.34
CA ILE A 7 -20.48 -5.20 0.72
C ILE A 7 -20.18 -3.80 0.17
N LEU A 8 -19.47 -3.72 -0.97
CA LEU A 8 -19.09 -2.44 -1.58
C LEU A 8 -20.30 -1.62 -2.03
N LYS A 9 -21.36 -2.28 -2.52
CA LYS A 9 -22.62 -1.62 -2.87
C LYS A 9 -23.38 -1.12 -1.65
N ALA A 10 -23.41 -1.89 -0.56
CA ALA A 10 -24.05 -1.48 0.69
C ALA A 10 -23.28 -0.35 1.39
N CYS A 11 -21.95 -0.35 1.27
CA CYS A 11 -21.03 0.57 1.92
C CYS A 11 -20.12 1.28 0.89
N PRO A 12 -20.64 2.20 0.06
CA PRO A 12 -19.87 2.83 -1.02
C PRO A 12 -18.74 3.76 -0.54
N ARG A 13 -18.70 4.09 0.74
CA ARG A 13 -17.64 4.90 1.39
C ARG A 13 -16.73 4.05 2.28
N LEU A 14 -16.76 2.72 2.12
CA LEU A 14 -15.95 1.82 2.92
C LEU A 14 -14.46 2.10 2.67
N ASP A 15 -13.78 2.56 3.70
CA ASP A 15 -12.34 2.87 3.67
C ASP A 15 -11.50 1.68 4.15
N GLN A 16 -12.07 0.85 5.01
CA GLN A 16 -11.38 -0.25 5.67
C GLN A 16 -12.26 -1.49 5.72
N LEU A 17 -11.70 -2.65 5.38
CA LEU A 17 -12.36 -3.95 5.42
C LEU A 17 -11.48 -4.95 6.17
N TYR A 18 -11.89 -5.30 7.39
CA TYR A 18 -11.26 -6.34 8.19
C TYR A 18 -12.23 -7.48 8.38
N LEU A 19 -11.84 -8.67 7.93
CA LEU A 19 -12.64 -9.87 7.97
C LEU A 19 -11.84 -10.98 8.63
N ASP A 20 -12.50 -11.67 9.55
CA ASP A 20 -11.92 -12.77 10.30
C ASP A 20 -12.64 -14.07 9.95
N ASN A 21 -11.87 -15.07 9.52
CA ASN A 21 -12.36 -16.39 9.10
C ASN A 21 -13.44 -16.34 8.00
N ILE A 22 -13.40 -15.31 7.15
CA ILE A 22 -14.32 -15.13 6.02
C ILE A 22 -13.51 -15.12 4.72
N GLN A 23 -13.86 -16.01 3.81
CA GLN A 23 -13.25 -16.08 2.48
C GLN A 23 -13.95 -15.09 1.55
N ILE A 24 -13.22 -14.17 0.93
CA ILE A 24 -13.70 -13.31 -0.16
C ILE A 24 -12.97 -13.63 -1.46
N ASP A 25 -13.51 -13.20 -2.59
CA ASP A 25 -12.77 -13.22 -3.86
C ASP A 25 -11.86 -11.96 -3.92
N LEU A 26 -10.57 -12.17 -3.66
CA LEU A 26 -9.58 -11.09 -3.66
C LEU A 26 -9.34 -10.54 -5.08
N ASP A 27 -9.44 -11.35 -6.14
CA ASP A 27 -9.29 -10.86 -7.51
C ASP A 27 -10.44 -9.91 -7.87
N VAL A 28 -11.68 -10.21 -7.45
CA VAL A 28 -12.82 -9.31 -7.62
C VAL A 28 -12.61 -7.99 -6.88
N LEU A 29 -12.17 -8.05 -5.62
CA LEU A 29 -11.86 -6.84 -4.85
C LEU A 29 -10.77 -5.99 -5.53
N MET A 30 -9.70 -6.63 -6.01
CA MET A 30 -8.64 -5.95 -6.74
C MET A 30 -9.18 -5.26 -8.00
N LEU A 31 -10.00 -5.96 -8.78
CA LEU A 31 -10.61 -5.41 -9.99
C LEU A 31 -11.49 -4.18 -9.70
N ASP A 32 -12.26 -4.22 -8.62
CA ASP A 32 -13.14 -3.10 -8.23
C ASP A 32 -12.34 -1.88 -7.77
N VAL A 33 -11.22 -2.08 -7.06
CA VAL A 33 -10.29 -0.99 -6.71
C VAL A 33 -9.59 -0.43 -7.95
N GLU A 34 -9.12 -1.30 -8.85
CA GLU A 34 -8.44 -0.89 -10.09
C GLU A 34 -9.36 -0.09 -11.03
N LYS A 35 -10.65 -0.42 -11.05
CA LYS A 35 -11.67 0.35 -11.79
C LYS A 35 -12.09 1.64 -11.11
N GLY A 36 -11.62 1.91 -9.88
CA GLY A 36 -12.07 3.04 -9.07
C GLY A 36 -13.50 2.90 -8.55
N SER A 37 -14.07 1.70 -8.55
CA SER A 37 -15.39 1.40 -8.01
C SER A 37 -15.38 1.22 -6.48
N ALA A 38 -14.20 1.00 -5.89
CA ALA A 38 -13.96 0.94 -4.45
C ALA A 38 -12.73 1.77 -4.06
N THR A 39 -12.76 2.38 -2.87
CA THR A 39 -11.68 3.24 -2.35
C THR A 39 -11.06 2.68 -1.08
N ILE A 40 -11.00 1.35 -0.94
CA ILE A 40 -10.47 0.69 0.25
C ILE A 40 -8.98 1.01 0.42
N ARG A 41 -8.62 1.50 1.61
CA ARG A 41 -7.27 1.84 2.04
C ARG A 41 -6.71 0.85 3.05
N GLY A 42 -7.56 0.15 3.80
CA GLY A 42 -7.15 -0.88 4.75
C GLY A 42 -7.83 -2.22 4.45
N LEU A 43 -7.04 -3.28 4.32
CA LEU A 43 -7.53 -4.64 4.11
C LEU A 43 -6.91 -5.59 5.14
N GLY A 44 -7.75 -6.26 5.92
CA GLY A 44 -7.32 -7.33 6.83
C GLY A 44 -8.10 -8.60 6.57
N LEU A 45 -7.41 -9.70 6.26
CA LEU A 45 -8.03 -11.02 6.05
C LEU A 45 -7.31 -12.06 6.94
N THR A 46 -7.86 -12.30 8.14
CA THR A 46 -7.34 -13.29 9.09
C THR A 46 -7.99 -14.66 8.88
N TYR A 47 -7.21 -15.72 9.04
CA TYR A 47 -7.53 -17.11 8.65
C TYR A 47 -8.06 -17.23 7.20
N TYR A 48 -7.54 -16.38 6.32
CA TYR A 48 -7.83 -16.39 4.89
C TYR A 48 -6.89 -17.37 4.20
N ASN A 49 -7.41 -18.32 3.43
CA ASN A 49 -6.59 -19.35 2.75
C ASN A 49 -6.78 -19.31 1.22
N PRO A 50 -6.39 -18.19 0.58
CA PRO A 50 -6.45 -18.05 -0.87
C PRO A 50 -5.42 -18.93 -1.57
N PRO A 51 -5.67 -19.24 -2.87
CA PRO A 51 -4.63 -19.76 -3.73
C PRO A 51 -3.40 -18.84 -3.78
N VAL A 52 -2.21 -19.44 -3.77
CA VAL A 52 -0.91 -18.73 -3.76
C VAL A 52 -0.78 -17.77 -4.96
N ASP A 53 -1.30 -18.15 -6.12
CA ASP A 53 -1.28 -17.31 -7.33
C ASP A 53 -2.10 -16.02 -7.16
N VAL A 54 -3.22 -16.07 -6.43
CA VAL A 54 -4.06 -14.89 -6.13
C VAL A 54 -3.31 -13.92 -5.22
N VAL A 55 -2.70 -14.44 -4.14
CA VAL A 55 -1.94 -13.61 -3.19
C VAL A 55 -0.71 -12.99 -3.84
N THR A 56 0.03 -13.78 -4.63
CA THR A 56 1.21 -13.27 -5.32
C THR A 56 0.84 -12.24 -6.39
N ARG A 57 -0.30 -12.37 -7.09
CA ARG A 57 -0.85 -11.32 -7.96
C ARG A 57 -1.19 -10.05 -7.18
N PHE A 58 -1.85 -10.19 -6.02
CA PHE A 58 -2.17 -9.07 -5.14
C PHE A 58 -0.91 -8.33 -4.68
N ALA A 59 0.10 -9.05 -4.20
CA ALA A 59 1.39 -8.47 -3.81
C ALA A 59 2.09 -7.77 -4.99
N LYS A 60 2.10 -8.40 -6.17
CA LYS A 60 2.66 -7.78 -7.39
C LYS A 60 1.93 -6.49 -7.77
N LYS A 61 0.60 -6.46 -7.67
CA LYS A 61 -0.19 -5.26 -7.95
C LYS A 61 0.04 -4.15 -6.93
N LEU A 62 0.21 -4.49 -5.65
CA LEU A 62 0.66 -3.52 -4.65
C LEU A 62 2.06 -2.97 -4.96
N GLY A 63 2.93 -3.74 -5.61
CA GLY A 63 4.27 -3.30 -6.00
C GLY A 63 4.32 -2.46 -7.28
N ASP A 64 3.22 -2.41 -8.05
CA ASP A 64 3.15 -1.72 -9.34
C ASP A 64 2.77 -0.24 -9.15
N PRO A 65 3.67 0.72 -9.41
CA PRO A 65 3.38 2.15 -9.20
C PRO A 65 2.27 2.69 -10.11
N SER A 66 1.93 1.98 -11.20
CA SER A 66 0.82 2.34 -12.08
C SER A 66 -0.54 1.81 -11.61
N SER A 67 -0.54 0.89 -10.65
CA SER A 67 -1.77 0.30 -10.10
C SER A 67 -2.52 1.29 -9.21
N ALA A 68 -3.84 1.37 -9.35
CA ALA A 68 -4.67 2.13 -8.43
C ALA A 68 -4.62 1.51 -7.01
N LEU A 69 -4.48 0.18 -6.93
CA LEU A 69 -4.33 -0.55 -5.67
C LEU A 69 -3.08 -0.10 -4.92
N ALA A 70 -1.91 -0.06 -5.59
CA ALA A 70 -0.65 0.39 -4.98
C ALA A 70 -0.72 1.83 -4.47
N ASN A 71 -1.42 2.71 -5.21
CA ASN A 71 -1.53 4.13 -4.90
C ASN A 71 -2.59 4.43 -3.82
N GLY A 72 -3.62 3.59 -3.69
CA GLY A 72 -4.74 3.75 -2.76
C GLY A 72 -4.57 3.02 -1.42
N MET A 73 -4.04 1.80 -1.45
CA MET A 73 -3.90 0.94 -0.26
C MET A 73 -2.84 1.50 0.70
N ARG A 74 -3.12 1.45 1.99
CA ARG A 74 -2.25 1.92 3.08
C ARG A 74 -1.97 0.84 4.10
N GLU A 75 -2.91 -0.06 4.34
CA GLU A 75 -2.79 -1.10 5.35
C GLU A 75 -3.19 -2.46 4.77
N VAL A 76 -2.35 -3.45 4.99
CA VAL A 76 -2.61 -4.84 4.61
C VAL A 76 -2.24 -5.74 5.78
N CYS A 77 -3.19 -6.56 6.22
CA CYS A 77 -2.98 -7.64 7.19
C CYS A 77 -3.48 -8.96 6.56
N LEU A 78 -2.60 -9.93 6.35
CA LEU A 78 -2.96 -11.21 5.75
C LEU A 78 -2.37 -12.37 6.56
N SER A 79 -2.98 -13.53 6.45
CA SER A 79 -2.60 -14.72 7.20
C SER A 79 -2.48 -15.97 6.33
N ALA A 80 -1.85 -17.02 6.85
CA ALA A 80 -1.65 -18.29 6.15
C ALA A 80 -0.84 -18.16 4.85
N MET A 81 0.22 -17.35 4.86
CA MET A 81 1.03 -17.13 3.66
C MET A 81 2.00 -18.30 3.41
N SER A 82 2.11 -18.70 2.13
CA SER A 82 3.16 -19.60 1.65
C SER A 82 4.51 -18.88 1.50
N GLU A 83 5.60 -19.63 1.30
CA GLU A 83 6.93 -19.05 1.07
C GLU A 83 6.94 -18.13 -0.17
N GLU A 84 6.29 -18.54 -1.25
CA GLU A 84 6.19 -17.78 -2.50
C GLU A 84 5.42 -16.48 -2.29
N SER A 85 4.36 -16.52 -1.48
CA SER A 85 3.57 -15.34 -1.13
C SER A 85 4.39 -14.35 -0.30
N VAL A 86 5.13 -14.86 0.71
CA VAL A 86 6.03 -14.04 1.54
C VAL A 86 7.12 -13.38 0.69
N GLN A 87 7.74 -14.13 -0.23
CA GLN A 87 8.74 -13.58 -1.14
C GLN A 87 8.14 -12.48 -2.04
N ALA A 88 6.93 -12.68 -2.57
CA ALA A 88 6.26 -11.66 -3.39
C ALA A 88 5.98 -10.37 -2.60
N PHE A 89 5.59 -10.47 -1.31
CA PHE A 89 5.44 -9.31 -0.45
C PHE A 89 6.76 -8.62 -0.13
N LEU A 90 7.85 -9.38 0.04
CA LEU A 90 9.18 -8.80 0.21
C LEU A 90 9.62 -8.01 -1.03
N ASP A 91 9.36 -8.53 -2.22
CA ASP A 91 9.67 -7.81 -3.47
C ASP A 91 8.77 -6.59 -3.67
N MET A 92 7.50 -6.68 -3.27
CA MET A 92 6.58 -5.54 -3.23
C MET A 92 7.11 -4.41 -2.34
N LEU A 93 7.63 -4.71 -1.15
CA LEU A 93 8.15 -3.70 -0.21
C LEU A 93 9.28 -2.86 -0.80
N LYS A 94 10.09 -3.42 -1.70
CA LYS A 94 11.17 -2.72 -2.40
C LYS A 94 10.66 -1.70 -3.42
N ALA A 95 9.47 -1.93 -3.99
CA ALA A 95 8.94 -1.13 -5.09
C ALA A 95 7.84 -0.15 -4.63
N ASN A 96 6.99 -0.58 -3.70
CA ASN A 96 5.91 0.24 -3.17
C ASN A 96 6.49 1.30 -2.22
N ASN A 97 5.99 2.54 -2.28
CA ASN A 97 6.36 3.62 -1.36
C ASN A 97 5.15 4.30 -0.68
N LYS A 98 3.98 3.65 -0.71
CA LYS A 98 2.70 4.18 -0.21
C LYS A 98 2.07 3.35 0.90
N LEU A 99 2.39 2.06 0.99
CA LEU A 99 1.87 1.14 2.00
C LEU A 99 2.52 1.45 3.37
N GLU A 100 1.70 1.94 4.29
CA GLU A 100 2.08 2.39 5.63
C GLU A 100 2.18 1.22 6.61
N TYR A 101 1.34 0.20 6.46
CA TYR A 101 1.29 -0.95 7.36
C TYR A 101 1.19 -2.26 6.58
N LEU A 102 2.09 -3.19 6.87
CA LEU A 102 2.03 -4.57 6.41
C LEU A 102 2.17 -5.51 7.60
N GLU A 103 1.19 -6.39 7.80
CA GLU A 103 1.30 -7.53 8.70
C GLU A 103 1.04 -8.83 7.94
N LEU A 104 1.95 -9.79 8.08
CA LEU A 104 1.81 -11.13 7.52
C LEU A 104 1.93 -12.16 8.64
N LEU A 105 0.86 -12.92 8.85
CA LEU A 105 0.84 -14.07 9.74
C LEU A 105 1.30 -15.31 8.97
N VAL A 106 2.43 -15.87 9.38
CA VAL A 106 3.13 -16.94 8.66
C VAL A 106 3.55 -18.07 9.60
N SER A 107 4.04 -19.19 9.05
CA SER A 107 4.58 -20.27 9.87
C SER A 107 5.88 -19.83 10.59
N PRO A 108 6.19 -20.39 11.77
CA PRO A 108 7.41 -20.04 12.51
C PRO A 108 8.71 -20.19 11.69
N ALA A 109 8.77 -21.18 10.79
CA ALA A 109 9.91 -21.39 9.90
C ALA A 109 10.13 -20.21 8.94
N LEU A 110 9.05 -19.63 8.42
CA LEU A 110 9.12 -18.46 7.54
C LEU A 110 9.49 -17.19 8.31
N VAL A 111 9.03 -17.04 9.56
CA VAL A 111 9.50 -15.93 10.42
C VAL A 111 11.01 -16.01 10.59
N TYR A 112 11.56 -17.16 10.97
CA TYR A 112 13.00 -17.34 11.17
C TYR A 112 13.80 -16.97 9.92
N ARG A 113 13.32 -17.37 8.74
CA ARG A 113 14.01 -17.16 7.47
C ARG A 113 13.92 -15.73 6.94
N TYR A 114 12.77 -15.07 7.07
CA TYR A 114 12.48 -13.81 6.39
C TYR A 114 12.43 -12.58 7.29
N ALA A 115 12.33 -12.73 8.62
CA ALA A 115 12.17 -11.59 9.53
C ALA A 115 13.26 -10.53 9.39
N ALA A 116 14.52 -10.94 9.15
CA ALA A 116 15.62 -10.01 8.96
C ALA A 116 15.43 -9.15 7.69
N ALA A 117 14.97 -9.75 6.59
CA ALA A 117 14.72 -9.05 5.33
C ALA A 117 13.53 -8.08 5.45
N PHE A 118 12.41 -8.50 6.05
CA PHE A 118 11.27 -7.62 6.29
C PHE A 118 11.60 -6.46 7.24
N ARG A 119 12.46 -6.69 8.25
CA ARG A 119 12.89 -5.66 9.19
C ARG A 119 13.67 -4.53 8.51
N GLN A 120 14.36 -4.78 7.40
CA GLN A 120 15.06 -3.73 6.64
C GLN A 120 14.08 -2.67 6.13
N HIS A 121 12.84 -3.06 5.85
CA HIS A 121 11.79 -2.17 5.38
C HIS A 121 10.97 -1.52 6.50
N HIS A 122 11.19 -1.93 7.76
CA HIS A 122 10.52 -1.32 8.90
C HIS A 122 11.08 0.09 9.17
N ARG A 123 10.19 1.05 9.43
CA ARG A 123 10.48 2.48 9.65
C ARG A 123 11.08 3.22 8.45
N GLU A 124 11.06 2.62 7.26
CA GLU A 124 11.33 3.35 6.03
C GLU A 124 10.41 4.58 5.95
N THR A 125 11.01 5.71 5.57
CA THR A 125 10.29 6.96 5.33
C THR A 125 9.52 6.84 4.03
N LEU A 126 8.20 7.01 4.11
CA LEU A 126 7.34 6.98 2.94
C LEU A 126 6.99 8.42 2.53
N ASN A 127 7.24 8.73 1.25
CA ASN A 127 6.86 9.99 0.63
C ASN A 127 5.35 9.97 0.34
N ILE A 128 4.55 10.06 1.40
CA ILE A 128 3.09 10.07 1.33
C ILE A 128 2.64 11.51 1.46
N GLU A 129 2.03 12.04 0.39
CA GLU A 129 1.30 13.30 0.48
C GLU A 129 0.07 13.12 1.40
N ARG A 130 0.25 13.25 2.72
CA ARG A 130 -0.87 13.20 3.66
C ARG A 130 -1.82 14.39 3.50
N LYS A 131 -1.32 15.51 2.95
CA LYS A 131 -2.11 16.69 2.65
C LYS A 131 -1.49 17.40 1.44
N LYS A 132 -2.25 17.50 0.34
CA LYS A 132 -1.86 18.41 -0.74
C LYS A 132 -1.63 19.78 -0.14
N LEU A 133 -0.52 20.43 -0.50
CA LEU A 133 -0.25 21.77 -0.01
C LEU A 133 -1.47 22.67 -0.26
N PRO A 134 -1.86 23.50 0.74
CA PRO A 134 -2.95 24.44 0.57
C PRO A 134 -2.79 25.21 -0.75
N LEU A 135 -3.90 25.48 -1.45
CA LEU A 135 -3.85 26.15 -2.74
C LEU A 135 -3.04 27.46 -2.67
N ARG A 136 -3.17 28.22 -1.58
CA ARG A 136 -2.35 29.41 -1.32
C ARG A 136 -0.85 29.13 -1.29
N CYS A 137 -0.38 28.03 -0.70
CA CYS A 137 1.04 27.67 -0.68
C CYS A 137 1.53 27.29 -2.08
N ARG A 138 0.72 26.55 -2.84
CA ARG A 138 1.03 26.21 -4.24
C ARG A 138 1.06 27.45 -5.13
N LEU A 139 0.10 28.36 -4.97
CA LEU A 139 0.05 29.63 -5.69
C LEU A 139 1.19 30.58 -5.29
N ALA A 140 1.54 30.64 -4.01
CA ALA A 140 2.68 31.43 -3.52
C ALA A 140 4.01 30.92 -4.09
N PHE A 141 4.19 29.59 -4.13
CA PHE A 141 5.35 28.98 -4.78
C PHE A 141 5.39 29.34 -6.28
N LEU A 142 4.28 29.16 -6.99
CA LEU A 142 4.17 29.54 -8.41
C LEU A 142 4.39 31.05 -8.64
N SER A 143 3.98 31.92 -7.71
CA SER A 143 4.21 33.38 -7.81
C SER A 143 5.65 33.79 -7.50
N VAL A 144 6.46 32.92 -6.91
CA VAL A 144 7.92 33.11 -6.81
C VAL A 144 8.61 32.60 -8.08
N VAL A 145 8.04 31.58 -8.74
CA VAL A 145 8.54 30.98 -9.98
C VAL A 145 8.15 31.80 -11.23
N GLN A 146 7.12 32.64 -11.15
CA GLN A 146 6.78 33.67 -12.15
C GLN A 146 6.56 35.00 -11.42
N PRO A 147 7.27 36.12 -11.71
CA PRO A 147 7.92 36.48 -12.98
C PRO A 147 9.26 37.26 -12.87
N VAL A 148 10.36 36.80 -13.45
CA VAL A 148 11.37 37.69 -14.08
C VAL A 148 11.99 36.95 -15.26
N TYR A 149 11.82 37.52 -16.44
CA TYR A 149 12.50 37.12 -17.66
C TYR A 149 14.01 36.95 -17.38
N ASP A 150 14.61 35.91 -17.95
CA ASP A 150 16.05 35.64 -18.08
C ASP A 150 16.81 34.76 -17.07
N ILE A 151 16.35 34.46 -15.85
CA ILE A 151 17.15 33.62 -14.92
C ILE A 151 16.63 32.18 -14.74
N PHE A 152 15.36 31.90 -15.05
CA PHE A 152 14.69 30.66 -14.61
C PHE A 152 14.37 29.62 -15.69
N LEU A 153 15.14 29.57 -16.78
CA LEU A 153 15.08 28.46 -17.74
C LEU A 153 15.45 27.08 -17.13
N HIS A 154 15.79 26.98 -15.84
CA HIS A 154 16.44 25.79 -15.26
C HIS A 154 15.88 25.28 -13.93
N LEU A 155 14.68 25.68 -13.50
CA LEU A 155 14.00 24.87 -12.48
C LEU A 155 13.31 23.69 -13.17
N ASP A 156 14.08 22.63 -13.35
CA ASP A 156 13.65 21.35 -13.89
C ASP A 156 12.36 20.89 -13.16
N SER A 157 11.40 20.39 -13.93
CA SER A 157 10.16 19.80 -13.38
C SER A 157 10.47 18.72 -12.34
N TYR A 158 11.61 18.04 -12.49
CA TYR A 158 12.16 17.11 -11.52
C TYR A 158 12.46 17.76 -10.16
N VAL A 159 13.10 18.94 -10.13
CA VAL A 159 13.44 19.65 -8.88
C VAL A 159 12.17 20.12 -8.17
N ILE A 160 11.18 20.58 -8.93
CA ILE A 160 9.88 20.98 -8.37
C ILE A 160 9.15 19.78 -7.76
N GLN A 161 9.17 18.63 -8.45
CA GLN A 161 8.62 17.38 -7.93
C GLN A 161 9.34 16.97 -6.63
N GLN A 162 10.67 17.04 -6.58
CA GLN A 162 11.46 16.73 -5.38
C GLN A 162 11.13 17.65 -4.20
N ILE A 163 10.87 18.95 -4.43
CA ILE A 163 10.46 19.88 -3.36
C ILE A 163 9.08 19.52 -2.80
N PHE A 164 8.13 19.15 -3.66
CA PHE A 164 6.81 18.72 -3.21
C PHE A 164 6.84 17.36 -2.52
N GLU A 165 7.66 16.43 -3.01
CA GLU A 165 7.94 15.16 -2.33
C GLU A 165 8.59 15.38 -0.95
N PHE A 166 9.52 16.32 -0.82
CA PHE A 166 10.19 16.66 0.44
C PHE A 166 9.26 17.34 1.46
N THR A 167 8.28 18.11 1.00
CA THR A 167 7.29 18.79 1.87
C THR A 167 6.11 17.90 2.24
N ALA A 168 6.03 16.69 1.68
CA ALA A 168 5.07 15.67 2.09
C ALA A 168 5.31 15.24 3.55
N ILE A 169 4.23 15.03 4.31
CA ILE A 169 4.36 14.53 5.68
C ILE A 169 4.83 13.08 5.60
N ASN A 170 6.06 12.86 6.01
CA ASN A 170 6.67 11.55 6.08
C ASN A 170 5.92 10.62 7.05
N ALA A 171 5.30 9.57 6.52
CA ALA A 171 4.85 8.45 7.34
C ALA A 171 6.01 7.47 7.51
N LYS A 172 6.05 6.77 8.65
CA LYS A 172 6.99 5.66 8.84
C LYS A 172 6.28 4.35 8.57
N ARG A 173 6.84 3.54 7.68
CA ARG A 173 6.32 2.22 7.38
C ARG A 173 6.40 1.31 8.61
N THR A 174 5.34 0.57 8.88
CA THR A 174 5.30 -0.53 9.84
C THR A 174 5.22 -1.85 9.08
N VAL A 175 6.12 -2.77 9.42
CA VAL A 175 6.23 -4.09 8.76
C VAL A 175 6.35 -5.12 9.86
N CYS A 176 5.41 -6.04 9.89
CA CYS A 176 5.27 -7.08 10.90
C CYS A 176 5.21 -8.44 10.19
N LEU A 177 6.11 -9.34 10.57
CA LEU A 177 6.06 -10.74 10.17
C LEU A 177 5.88 -11.53 11.47
N THR A 178 4.67 -12.02 11.70
CA THR A 178 4.26 -12.65 12.96
C THR A 178 3.96 -14.13 12.74
N SER A 179 4.20 -14.95 13.76
CA SER A 179 3.78 -16.34 13.74
C SER A 179 2.40 -16.44 14.35
N GLY A 180 1.46 -17.06 13.64
CA GLY A 180 0.18 -17.46 14.22
C GLY A 180 0.34 -18.78 14.93
N GLU A 181 -0.14 -18.89 16.18
CA GLU A 181 -0.43 -20.20 16.75
C GLU A 181 -1.53 -20.82 15.90
N MET A 182 -1.16 -21.73 14.99
CA MET A 182 -2.15 -22.64 14.43
C MET A 182 -2.57 -23.54 15.58
N GLY A 183 -3.75 -23.28 16.13
CA GLY A 183 -4.36 -24.13 17.16
C GLY A 183 -4.23 -25.59 16.74
N LEU A 184 -3.65 -26.38 17.64
CA LEU A 184 -3.49 -27.84 17.56
C LEU A 184 -4.79 -28.55 17.18
#